data_AF-A0A915YBX1-F1
#
_entry.id   AF-A0A915YBX1-F1
#
_cell.length_a   1.000
_cell.length_b   1.000
_cell.length_c   1.000
_cell.angle_alpha   90.00
_cell.angle_beta   90.00
_cell.angle_gamma   90.00
#
_symmetry.space_group_name_H-M   'P 1'
#
loop_
_entity.id
_entity.type
_entity.pdbx_description
1 polymer ?
#
loop_
_entity_poly.entity_id
_entity_poly.type
_entity_poly.pdbx_seq_one_letter_code
_entity_poly.pdbx_strand_id
1 'polypeptide(L)'
;MIVNLSHLNFCELLLKTDTPNPFRYLNSGKSKTMNKIQSLLFIFIALLFSTMSYAQVLQNMVKNPSFEQYRKVPSDLGNIETIDYWSSPTEASPDYFHRRAGGKNVDIPYNKMGYCNARSGHAYTGIYAYASRYIKRNFREYIQLELKQPLLFGNTYCVKAHVFLSQSSNRAVGALGMTASKIRTNQNHEFAISDNRMTYMLQEDRSPLDDRKWVEISCQYKAQGGERYIVIGNFDDDRKTKVSGAIENDTFKNPHVDFAYYYVDDVCVTNASTNFSCDCGSFDLIRTRGEERIVLDVKVQKKEYYLGQVVIMKNLDFERGKSLMLSGAQAAINDLVGTLRLNPNYHIEISGHTDDKGDPQKNQILSKKRAEAVYNYLLSSGIKKERLTFRGYGQSRPIALNKTVEGRQKNERIQFRITKK
;
A
#
# COMPACT_ATOMS: atom_id res chain seq x y z
N MET A 1 -48.58 27.78 -3.88
CA MET A 1 -48.38 26.48 -4.55
C MET A 1 -47.65 26.77 -5.85
N ILE A 2 -46.35 26.41 -5.86
CA ILE A 2 -45.40 26.21 -6.98
C ILE A 2 -45.58 27.05 -8.26
N VAL A 3 -44.60 27.93 -8.46
CA VAL A 3 -44.22 28.60 -9.71
C VAL A 3 -43.59 27.57 -10.66
N ASN A 4 -43.98 27.58 -11.94
CA ASN A 4 -43.25 26.90 -13.01
C ASN A 4 -43.23 27.82 -14.25
N LEU A 5 -42.05 28.33 -14.57
CA LEU A 5 -41.74 29.12 -15.76
C LEU A 5 -40.61 28.38 -16.49
N SER A 6 -40.94 27.72 -17.59
CA SER A 6 -39.97 27.30 -18.61
C SER A 6 -40.09 28.24 -19.80
N HIS A 7 -39.01 29.02 -19.99
CA HIS A 7 -38.87 29.97 -21.08
C HIS A 7 -38.44 29.30 -22.39
N LEU A 8 -38.95 29.89 -23.46
CA LEU A 8 -38.64 29.73 -24.87
C LEU A 8 -37.14 29.84 -25.23
N ASN A 9 -36.80 29.12 -26.30
CA ASN A 9 -35.69 29.40 -27.23
C ASN A 9 -35.67 30.87 -27.66
N PHE A 10 -34.49 31.46 -27.89
CA PHE A 10 -34.25 32.32 -29.06
C PHE A 10 -32.73 32.52 -29.29
N CYS A 11 -32.29 32.22 -30.51
CA CYS A 11 -31.06 32.72 -31.11
C CYS A 11 -31.18 34.23 -31.35
N GLU A 12 -30.03 34.93 -31.33
CA GLU A 12 -29.82 36.30 -31.82
C GLU A 12 -30.58 37.44 -31.12
N LEU A 13 -29.85 38.27 -30.37
CA LEU A 13 -29.43 39.63 -30.78
C LEU A 13 -28.80 40.31 -29.55
N LEU A 14 -27.57 40.80 -29.68
CA LEU A 14 -27.16 42.17 -29.34
C LEU A 14 -25.64 42.31 -29.49
N LEU A 15 -25.27 42.90 -30.62
CA LEU A 15 -24.03 43.61 -30.85
C LEU A 15 -23.96 44.87 -29.98
N LYS A 16 -22.72 45.33 -29.77
CA LYS A 16 -22.27 46.63 -29.23
C LYS A 16 -22.01 46.68 -27.73
N THR A 17 -20.76 46.39 -27.37
CA THR A 17 -19.93 47.41 -26.69
C THR A 17 -18.47 47.23 -27.11
N ASP A 18 -17.95 48.28 -27.73
CA ASP A 18 -16.56 48.48 -28.09
C ASP A 18 -15.64 48.34 -26.86
N THR A 19 -14.77 47.34 -26.89
CA THR A 19 -13.50 47.40 -26.14
C THR A 19 -12.36 46.93 -27.05
N PRO A 20 -11.20 47.61 -27.07
CA PRO A 20 -10.20 47.40 -28.10
C PRO A 20 -9.51 46.05 -27.90
N ASN A 21 -9.56 45.24 -28.95
CA ASN A 21 -8.74 44.05 -29.13
C ASN A 21 -7.23 44.42 -28.99
N PRO A 22 -6.49 43.89 -28.00
CA PRO A 22 -5.07 44.24 -27.84
C PRO A 22 -4.16 43.61 -28.90
N PHE A 23 -4.70 42.88 -29.89
CA PHE A 23 -3.94 42.34 -31.01
C PHE A 23 -3.86 43.32 -32.20
N ARG A 24 -3.33 44.52 -31.97
CA ARG A 24 -2.80 45.38 -33.03
C ARG A 24 -1.81 46.35 -32.42
N TYR A 25 -0.55 45.94 -32.35
CA TYR A 25 0.69 46.71 -32.50
C TYR A 25 1.80 45.87 -31.89
N LEU A 26 2.60 45.24 -32.75
CA LEU A 26 4.04 44.99 -32.59
C LEU A 26 4.51 44.21 -33.83
N ASN A 27 4.43 44.88 -34.98
CA ASN A 27 5.29 44.61 -36.11
C ASN A 27 6.21 45.82 -36.25
N SER A 28 7.17 45.91 -35.35
CA SER A 28 8.36 46.74 -35.50
C SER A 28 9.53 45.90 -35.03
N GLY A 29 10.41 45.54 -35.97
CA GLY A 29 11.48 44.60 -35.74
C GLY A 29 12.32 44.98 -34.53
N LYS A 30 12.36 44.06 -33.55
CA LYS A 30 13.50 43.78 -32.68
C LYS A 30 13.24 42.48 -31.90
N SER A 31 14.21 41.58 -31.98
CA SER A 31 14.38 40.40 -31.12
C SER A 31 13.42 39.21 -31.32
N LYS A 32 13.69 38.39 -32.35
CA LYS A 32 13.25 36.98 -32.45
C LYS A 32 13.73 36.09 -31.27
N THR A 33 14.43 36.66 -30.29
CA THR A 33 15.05 35.98 -29.16
C THR A 33 14.22 36.06 -27.86
N MET A 34 13.28 37.01 -27.72
CA MET A 34 12.45 37.13 -26.50
C MET A 34 11.28 36.14 -26.40
N ASN A 35 10.74 35.65 -27.52
CA ASN A 35 9.67 34.64 -27.51
C ASN A 35 10.17 33.22 -27.19
N LYS A 36 11.44 32.93 -27.48
CA LYS A 36 12.04 31.62 -27.16
C LYS A 36 12.27 31.45 -25.67
N ILE A 37 12.70 32.49 -24.95
CA ILE A 37 12.98 32.39 -23.51
C ILE A 37 11.69 32.24 -22.71
N GLN A 38 10.62 32.99 -23.05
CA GLN A 38 9.32 32.82 -22.39
C GLN A 38 8.67 31.47 -22.75
N SER A 39 8.80 31.00 -23.99
CA SER A 39 8.32 29.66 -24.38
C SER A 39 9.13 28.54 -23.75
N LEU A 40 10.45 28.69 -23.61
CA LEU A 40 11.32 27.77 -22.90
C LEU A 40 10.98 27.77 -21.41
N LEU A 41 10.69 28.92 -20.80
CA LEU A 41 10.27 29.01 -19.40
C LEU A 41 8.91 28.33 -19.18
N PHE A 42 7.96 28.49 -20.11
CA PHE A 42 6.66 27.81 -20.07
C PHE A 42 6.79 26.29 -20.26
N ILE A 43 7.66 25.85 -21.17
CA ILE A 43 7.98 24.43 -21.39
C ILE A 43 8.73 23.87 -20.17
N PHE A 44 9.62 24.65 -19.55
CA PHE A 44 10.36 24.24 -18.36
C PHE A 44 9.45 24.16 -17.13
N ILE A 45 8.52 25.10 -16.97
CA ILE A 45 7.47 25.06 -15.93
C ILE A 45 6.50 23.89 -16.21
N ALA A 46 6.07 23.67 -17.45
CA ALA A 46 5.24 22.53 -17.82
C ALA A 46 5.98 21.18 -17.66
N LEU A 47 7.29 21.14 -17.92
CA LEU A 47 8.15 19.98 -17.65
C LEU A 47 8.31 19.76 -16.14
N LEU A 48 8.52 20.82 -15.35
CA LEU A 48 8.55 20.79 -13.88
C LEU A 48 7.21 20.33 -13.29
N PHE A 49 6.08 20.71 -13.88
CA PHE A 49 4.74 20.23 -13.49
C PHE A 49 4.46 18.80 -13.98
N SER A 50 5.04 18.36 -15.09
CA SER A 50 4.90 17.00 -15.62
C SER A 50 5.80 15.96 -14.95
N THR A 51 6.91 16.37 -14.34
CA THR A 51 7.81 15.48 -13.60
C THR A 51 7.39 15.28 -12.13
N MET A 52 6.53 16.16 -11.58
CA MET A 52 6.03 16.02 -10.21
C MET A 52 4.83 15.06 -10.03
N SER A 53 4.31 14.45 -11.09
CA SER A 53 3.05 13.68 -11.01
C SER A 53 3.16 12.17 -11.22
N TYR A 54 4.34 11.59 -11.44
CA TYR A 54 4.45 10.22 -11.98
C TYR A 54 5.24 9.20 -11.15
N ALA A 55 5.63 9.52 -9.91
CA ALA A 55 6.37 8.61 -9.04
C ALA A 55 5.56 8.23 -7.79
N GLN A 56 4.46 7.48 -7.95
CA GLN A 56 3.78 6.84 -6.82
C GLN A 56 3.33 5.43 -7.19
N VAL A 57 4.30 4.55 -7.39
CA VAL A 57 4.03 3.11 -7.54
C VAL A 57 4.96 2.40 -6.56
N LEU A 58 4.34 1.70 -5.58
CA LEU A 58 4.96 0.90 -4.49
C LEU A 58 5.46 1.63 -3.23
N GLN A 59 4.85 2.76 -2.81
CA GLN A 59 5.19 3.35 -1.52
C GLN A 59 4.09 3.12 -0.49
N ASN A 60 4.46 2.52 0.66
CA ASN A 60 3.64 2.55 1.87
C ASN A 60 3.19 4.01 2.13
N MET A 61 1.88 4.23 2.21
CA MET A 61 1.26 5.54 2.36
C MET A 61 1.40 6.09 3.79
N VAL A 62 1.84 5.25 4.74
CA VAL A 62 2.10 5.62 6.12
C VAL A 62 3.41 6.41 6.22
N LYS A 63 3.39 7.49 7.00
CA LYS A 63 4.59 8.22 7.41
C LYS A 63 5.16 7.56 8.66
N ASN A 64 6.47 7.36 8.71
CA ASN A 64 7.16 6.75 9.85
C ASN A 64 6.54 5.40 10.31
N PRO A 65 6.44 4.40 9.42
CA PRO A 65 5.63 3.20 9.66
C PRO A 65 6.16 2.27 10.77
N SER A 66 7.47 2.30 11.04
CA SER A 66 8.16 1.54 12.09
C SER A 66 8.64 2.44 13.23
N PHE A 67 8.07 3.65 13.37
CA PHE A 67 8.30 4.56 14.50
C PHE A 67 9.74 5.09 14.71
N GLU A 68 10.65 4.88 13.76
CA GLU A 68 12.07 5.27 13.86
C GLU A 68 12.34 6.78 13.80
N GLN A 69 11.39 7.60 13.33
CA GLN A 69 11.52 9.06 13.29
C GLN A 69 10.91 9.68 14.54
N TYR A 70 11.74 10.35 15.34
CA TYR A 70 11.34 10.91 16.62
C TYR A 70 12.12 12.20 16.92
N ARG A 71 11.50 13.10 17.69
CA ARG A 71 12.10 14.35 18.17
C ARG A 71 12.92 14.15 19.44
N LYS A 72 12.48 13.24 20.30
CA LYS A 72 13.11 12.97 21.59
C LYS A 72 12.99 11.49 21.95
N VAL A 73 14.10 10.91 22.42
CA VAL A 73 14.11 9.54 22.96
C VAL A 73 13.22 9.52 24.22
N PRO A 74 12.28 8.57 24.34
CA PRO A 74 11.36 8.51 25.46
C PRO A 74 12.14 8.23 26.75
N SER A 75 11.69 8.84 27.85
CA SER A 75 12.29 8.62 29.18
C SER A 75 11.40 7.81 30.11
N ASP A 76 10.10 7.81 29.86
CA ASP A 76 9.10 7.03 30.59
C ASP A 76 7.89 6.76 29.68
N LEU A 77 6.89 6.07 30.22
CA LEU A 77 5.60 5.82 29.57
C LEU A 77 4.85 7.13 29.25
N GLY A 78 3.91 7.08 28.30
CA GLY A 78 3.04 8.18 27.87
C GLY A 78 3.71 9.20 26.95
N ASN A 79 4.60 8.75 26.06
CA ASN A 79 5.44 9.62 25.23
C ASN A 79 5.21 9.50 23.71
N ILE A 80 4.02 9.08 23.25
CA ILE A 80 3.71 9.02 21.81
C ILE A 80 3.95 10.35 21.08
N GLU A 81 3.72 11.48 21.74
CA GLU A 81 3.90 12.82 21.19
C GLU A 81 5.38 13.21 20.98
N THR A 82 6.35 12.33 21.29
CA THR A 82 7.76 12.55 20.90
C THR A 82 8.10 11.95 19.54
N ILE A 83 7.20 11.14 18.96
CA ILE A 83 7.35 10.52 17.64
C ILE A 83 6.89 11.52 16.55
N ASP A 84 7.50 11.46 15.38
CA ASP A 84 7.01 12.20 14.21
C ASP A 84 5.80 11.50 13.57
N TYR A 85 4.80 12.31 13.18
CA TYR A 85 3.57 11.94 12.45
C TYR A 85 2.53 11.11 13.20
N TRP A 86 2.87 10.61 14.38
CA TRP A 86 1.99 9.83 15.24
C TRP A 86 1.52 10.64 16.44
N SER A 87 0.31 10.35 16.92
CA SER A 87 -0.30 11.03 18.06
C SER A 87 -1.42 10.20 18.66
N SER A 88 -1.89 10.58 19.85
CA SER A 88 -3.14 10.04 20.41
C SER A 88 -4.37 10.76 19.84
N PRO A 89 -5.47 10.05 19.49
CA PRO A 89 -6.77 10.65 19.18
C PRO A 89 -7.67 10.82 20.40
N THR A 90 -7.22 10.44 21.58
CA THR A 90 -7.93 10.52 22.86
C THR A 90 -7.07 11.29 23.88
N GLU A 91 -7.60 11.54 25.08
CA GLU A 91 -6.79 12.06 26.20
C GLU A 91 -5.83 11.01 26.80
N ALA A 92 -5.88 9.77 26.30
CA ALA A 92 -5.06 8.68 26.80
C ALA A 92 -3.61 8.80 26.30
N SER A 93 -2.72 8.01 26.90
CA SER A 93 -1.28 8.20 26.77
C SER A 93 -0.56 6.97 26.20
N PRO A 94 -0.75 6.65 24.90
CA PRO A 94 0.02 5.60 24.25
C PRO A 94 1.53 5.77 24.49
N ASP A 95 2.20 4.64 24.58
CA ASP A 95 3.61 4.59 24.94
C ASP A 95 4.50 4.55 23.71
N TYR A 96 5.74 5.03 23.87
CA TYR A 96 6.78 4.90 22.86
C TYR A 96 7.99 4.20 23.47
N PHE A 97 8.48 3.17 22.79
CA PHE A 97 9.61 2.37 23.21
C PHE A 97 10.74 2.52 22.20
N HIS A 98 11.97 2.65 22.68
CA HIS A 98 13.12 2.81 21.80
C HIS A 98 14.39 2.23 22.44
N ARG A 99 15.21 1.52 21.67
CA ARG A 99 16.46 0.88 22.14
C ARG A 99 17.51 1.85 22.72
N ARG A 100 17.39 3.13 22.42
CA ARG A 100 18.25 4.20 22.99
C ARG A 100 17.75 4.72 24.33
N ALA A 101 16.63 4.22 24.86
CA ALA A 101 16.16 4.64 26.17
C ALA A 101 17.08 4.13 27.30
N GLY A 102 17.77 3.00 27.10
CA GLY A 102 18.94 2.58 27.88
C GLY A 102 18.63 2.19 29.32
N GLY A 103 17.86 1.11 29.50
CA GLY A 103 17.49 0.56 30.81
C GLY A 103 16.30 1.24 31.50
N LYS A 104 15.65 2.21 30.86
CA LYS A 104 14.44 2.88 31.38
C LYS A 104 13.21 1.99 31.22
N ASN A 105 12.09 2.41 31.80
CA ASN A 105 10.77 1.79 31.67
C ASN A 105 10.29 1.58 30.21
N VAL A 106 10.97 2.20 29.25
CA VAL A 106 10.63 2.24 27.82
C VAL A 106 11.78 1.74 26.91
N ASP A 107 12.71 0.98 27.48
CA ASP A 107 13.83 0.40 26.71
C ASP A 107 13.45 -0.84 25.91
N ILE A 108 14.26 -1.16 24.90
CA ILE A 108 14.08 -2.34 24.06
C ILE A 108 15.35 -3.21 24.16
N PRO A 109 15.21 -4.52 24.47
CA PRO A 109 13.96 -5.28 24.48
C PRO A 109 13.25 -5.37 25.83
N TYR A 110 13.88 -4.96 26.94
CA TYR A 110 13.27 -5.04 28.27
C TYR A 110 12.69 -3.70 28.69
N ASN A 111 11.38 -3.65 28.90
CA ASN A 111 10.67 -2.47 29.42
C ASN A 111 9.67 -2.85 30.51
N LYS A 112 8.96 -1.84 31.03
CA LYS A 112 7.96 -2.00 32.10
C LYS A 112 6.79 -2.92 31.71
N MET A 113 6.51 -3.07 30.41
CA MET A 113 5.44 -3.94 29.92
C MET A 113 5.92 -5.36 29.58
N GLY A 114 7.22 -5.62 29.62
CA GLY A 114 7.82 -6.94 29.43
C GLY A 114 9.02 -6.95 28.49
N TYR A 115 9.37 -8.15 28.04
CA TYR A 115 10.37 -8.38 27.01
C TYR A 115 9.72 -8.42 25.62
N CYS A 116 10.19 -7.58 24.70
CA CYS A 116 9.84 -7.64 23.28
C CYS A 116 10.93 -6.95 22.43
N ASN A 117 11.51 -7.70 21.48
CA ASN A 117 12.33 -7.09 20.43
C ASN A 117 11.42 -6.37 19.43
N ALA A 118 11.87 -5.22 18.93
CA ALA A 118 11.19 -4.54 17.82
C ALA A 118 11.09 -5.47 16.61
N ARG A 119 9.97 -5.38 15.87
CA ARG A 119 9.75 -6.24 14.71
C ARG A 119 10.68 -5.81 13.58
N SER A 120 10.75 -4.51 13.35
CA SER A 120 11.76 -3.89 12.51
C SER A 120 12.45 -2.76 13.28
N GLY A 121 13.63 -2.35 12.80
CA GLY A 121 14.32 -1.19 13.37
C GLY A 121 14.69 -1.32 14.86
N HIS A 122 14.42 -0.25 15.61
CA HIS A 122 14.86 0.00 16.97
C HIS A 122 13.76 0.56 17.88
N ALA A 123 12.52 0.65 17.39
CA ALA A 123 11.41 1.29 18.07
C ALA A 123 10.08 0.54 17.87
N TYR A 124 9.12 0.80 18.74
CA TYR A 124 7.70 0.47 18.55
C TYR A 124 6.85 1.31 19.51
N THR A 125 5.55 1.32 19.32
CA THR A 125 4.60 1.95 20.27
C THR A 125 3.82 0.88 21.03
N GLY A 126 3.13 1.26 22.10
CA GLY A 126 2.23 0.36 22.81
C GLY A 126 0.95 1.04 23.26
N ILE A 127 -0.12 0.25 23.36
CA ILE A 127 -1.47 0.70 23.70
C ILE A 127 -2.17 -0.27 24.64
N TYR A 128 -2.93 0.27 25.60
CA TYR A 128 -3.99 -0.48 26.27
C TYR A 128 -5.19 -0.72 25.33
N ALA A 129 -5.29 -1.94 24.78
CA ALA A 129 -6.42 -2.37 23.97
C ALA A 129 -7.63 -2.78 24.81
N TYR A 130 -7.40 -3.12 26.08
CA TYR A 130 -8.45 -3.42 27.06
C TYR A 130 -7.88 -3.22 28.45
N ALA A 131 -8.70 -2.67 29.35
CA ALA A 131 -8.40 -2.56 30.76
C ALA A 131 -9.70 -2.65 31.55
N SER A 132 -9.69 -3.46 32.61
CA SER A 132 -10.85 -3.67 33.45
C SER A 132 -11.01 -2.55 34.47
N ARG A 133 -12.11 -2.66 35.22
CA ARG A 133 -12.62 -1.66 36.17
C ARG A 133 -11.57 -1.09 37.13
N TYR A 134 -10.52 -1.84 37.47
CA TYR A 134 -9.51 -1.43 38.43
C TYR A 134 -8.46 -0.45 37.87
N ILE A 135 -8.26 -0.40 36.54
CA ILE A 135 -7.49 0.67 35.91
C ILE A 135 -8.43 1.85 35.68
N LYS A 136 -9.41 1.67 34.79
CA LYS A 136 -10.50 2.60 34.49
C LYS A 136 -11.47 1.88 33.56
N ARG A 137 -12.76 1.86 33.91
CA ARG A 137 -13.78 1.14 33.11
C ARG A 137 -13.75 1.64 31.65
N ASN A 138 -13.79 0.70 30.71
CA ASN A 138 -13.80 0.98 29.28
C ASN A 138 -12.61 1.78 28.75
N PHE A 139 -11.50 1.85 29.49
CA PHE A 139 -10.30 2.58 29.09
C PHE A 139 -9.65 1.94 27.86
N ARG A 140 -9.24 2.78 26.91
CA ARG A 140 -8.61 2.39 25.65
C ARG A 140 -7.59 3.44 25.23
N GLU A 141 -6.48 2.96 24.68
CA GLU A 141 -5.52 3.78 23.96
C GLU A 141 -5.55 3.48 22.47
N TYR A 142 -5.21 4.51 21.71
CA TYR A 142 -5.20 4.48 20.26
C TYR A 142 -4.04 5.30 19.74
N ILE A 143 -3.53 4.92 18.59
CA ILE A 143 -2.57 5.74 17.84
C ILE A 143 -3.22 6.19 16.53
N GLN A 144 -2.94 7.42 16.11
CA GLN A 144 -3.44 7.99 14.87
C GLN A 144 -2.32 8.60 14.02
N LEU A 145 -2.51 8.59 12.70
CA LEU A 145 -1.60 9.20 11.74
C LEU A 145 -2.37 9.86 10.59
N GLU A 146 -1.73 10.83 9.93
CA GLU A 146 -2.16 11.36 8.63
C GLU A 146 -1.33 10.75 7.49
N LEU A 147 -2.00 10.15 6.51
CA LEU A 147 -1.40 9.53 5.34
C LEU A 147 -0.60 10.54 4.51
N LYS A 148 0.33 10.04 3.68
CA LYS A 148 1.08 10.86 2.70
C LYS A 148 0.16 11.57 1.70
N GLN A 149 -0.96 10.94 1.39
CA GLN A 149 -2.03 11.48 0.56
C GLN A 149 -3.37 10.86 0.94
N PRO A 150 -4.49 11.51 0.60
CA PRO A 150 -5.81 10.92 0.78
C PRO A 150 -6.00 9.65 -0.08
N LEU A 151 -6.81 8.73 0.42
CA LEU A 151 -7.29 7.57 -0.32
C LEU A 151 -8.17 8.03 -1.48
N LEU A 152 -8.04 7.34 -2.61
CA LEU A 152 -8.77 7.66 -3.84
C LEU A 152 -10.06 6.84 -3.88
N PHE A 153 -11.16 7.51 -4.24
CA PHE A 153 -12.48 6.89 -4.36
C PHE A 153 -12.45 5.63 -5.23
N GLY A 154 -13.11 4.57 -4.76
CA GLY A 154 -13.31 3.34 -5.51
C GLY A 154 -12.12 2.36 -5.48
N ASN A 155 -10.93 2.80 -5.08
CA ASN A 155 -9.77 1.92 -4.91
C ASN A 155 -9.89 1.07 -3.66
N THR A 156 -9.37 -0.16 -3.72
CA THR A 156 -9.21 -1.02 -2.54
C THR A 156 -7.82 -0.82 -1.97
N TYR A 157 -7.72 -0.64 -0.67
CA TYR A 157 -6.48 -0.49 0.08
C TYR A 157 -6.31 -1.65 1.05
N CYS A 158 -5.09 -2.12 1.18
CA CYS A 158 -4.71 -2.98 2.29
C CYS A 158 -4.17 -2.11 3.42
N VAL A 159 -4.79 -2.24 4.58
CA VAL A 159 -4.35 -1.59 5.82
C VAL A 159 -3.87 -2.69 6.75
N LYS A 160 -2.64 -2.57 7.24
CA LYS A 160 -1.93 -3.58 8.03
C LYS A 160 -1.18 -2.94 9.18
N ALA A 161 -1.01 -3.68 10.26
CA ALA A 161 -0.09 -3.40 11.34
C ALA A 161 0.33 -4.72 11.98
N HIS A 162 1.48 -4.74 12.63
CA HIS A 162 1.87 -5.87 13.45
C HIS A 162 1.65 -5.54 14.92
N VAL A 163 1.10 -6.50 15.66
CA VAL A 163 0.83 -6.36 17.08
C VAL A 163 1.46 -7.49 17.88
N PHE A 164 1.84 -7.21 19.11
CA PHE A 164 2.43 -8.18 20.03
C PHE A 164 1.82 -7.99 21.43
N LEU A 165 1.25 -9.05 22.02
CA LEU A 165 0.70 -8.99 23.37
C LEU A 165 1.81 -8.94 24.43
N SER A 166 1.92 -7.83 25.16
CA SER A 166 2.99 -7.63 26.16
C SER A 166 2.95 -8.64 27.28
N GLN A 167 4.10 -9.12 27.76
CA GLN A 167 4.20 -10.14 28.81
C GLN A 167 3.47 -9.77 30.12
N SER A 168 3.32 -8.47 30.39
CA SER A 168 2.55 -7.98 31.55
C SER A 168 1.04 -8.23 31.46
N SER A 169 0.50 -8.35 30.24
CA SER A 169 -0.92 -8.56 29.99
C SER A 169 -1.37 -9.94 30.49
N ASN A 170 -2.46 -9.96 31.24
CA ASN A 170 -3.11 -11.18 31.73
C ASN A 170 -4.42 -11.51 30.99
N ARG A 171 -4.75 -10.72 29.96
CA ARG A 171 -5.84 -10.92 29.02
C ARG A 171 -5.36 -10.63 27.61
N ALA A 172 -6.02 -11.22 26.63
CA ALA A 172 -5.88 -10.92 25.21
C ALA A 172 -7.24 -10.51 24.62
N VAL A 173 -7.21 -9.74 23.55
CA VAL A 173 -8.42 -9.34 22.79
C VAL A 173 -8.20 -9.52 21.29
N GLY A 174 -9.29 -9.81 20.57
CA GLY A 174 -9.25 -9.98 19.12
C GLY A 174 -9.89 -8.84 18.32
N ALA A 175 -10.41 -7.82 19.00
CA ALA A 175 -11.08 -6.67 18.37
C ALA A 175 -10.12 -5.52 18.01
N LEU A 176 -8.83 -5.80 17.84
CA LEU A 176 -7.88 -4.83 17.32
C LEU A 176 -8.19 -4.58 15.84
N GLY A 177 -8.26 -3.31 15.46
CA GLY A 177 -8.55 -2.94 14.09
C GLY A 177 -8.00 -1.58 13.75
N MET A 178 -8.40 -1.12 12.56
CA MET A 178 -8.08 0.21 12.08
C MET A 178 -9.35 0.94 11.67
N THR A 179 -9.24 2.24 11.45
CA THR A 179 -10.30 3.05 10.83
C THR A 179 -9.73 3.91 9.71
N ALA A 180 -10.61 4.37 8.82
CA ALA A 180 -10.30 5.40 7.84
C ALA A 180 -11.27 6.56 8.00
N SER A 181 -10.75 7.80 8.02
CA SER A 181 -11.57 9.01 8.10
C SER A 181 -10.99 10.16 7.29
N LYS A 182 -11.86 11.10 6.89
CA LYS A 182 -11.46 12.35 6.20
C LYS A 182 -10.97 13.42 7.18
N ILE A 183 -11.33 13.28 8.45
CA ILE A 183 -11.13 14.29 9.51
C ILE A 183 -10.33 13.64 10.64
N ARG A 184 -9.39 14.40 11.21
CA ARG A 184 -8.61 13.98 12.37
C ARG A 184 -9.53 13.71 13.57
N THR A 185 -9.30 12.61 14.27
CA THR A 185 -10.08 12.27 15.47
C THR A 185 -9.44 12.91 16.69
N ASN A 186 -10.26 13.60 17.49
CA ASN A 186 -9.86 14.18 18.77
C ASN A 186 -11.02 13.99 19.75
N GLN A 187 -10.87 13.07 20.69
CA GLN A 187 -11.82 12.83 21.78
C GLN A 187 -11.26 13.41 23.07
N ASN A 188 -12.11 14.07 23.84
CA ASN A 188 -11.81 14.60 25.17
C ASN A 188 -12.05 13.55 26.28
N HIS A 189 -11.79 12.29 25.96
CA HIS A 189 -11.98 11.16 26.86
C HIS A 189 -11.05 10.02 26.48
N GLU A 190 -10.90 9.04 27.37
CA GLU A 190 -9.97 7.89 27.23
C GLU A 190 -10.70 6.55 27.02
N PHE A 191 -11.96 6.60 26.60
CA PHE A 191 -12.80 5.41 26.39
C PHE A 191 -12.83 4.96 24.92
N ALA A 192 -13.48 3.83 24.68
CA ALA A 192 -13.70 3.31 23.34
C ALA A 192 -14.27 4.38 22.37
N ILE A 193 -13.58 4.59 21.25
CA ILE A 193 -13.99 5.59 20.24
C ILE A 193 -15.21 5.05 19.48
N SER A 194 -16.28 5.85 19.46
CA SER A 194 -17.47 5.63 18.64
C SER A 194 -17.82 6.92 17.91
N ASP A 195 -17.25 7.10 16.72
CA ASP A 195 -17.51 8.21 15.82
C ASP A 195 -18.12 7.70 14.50
N ASN A 196 -19.26 8.26 14.10
CA ASN A 196 -19.98 7.85 12.89
C ASN A 196 -19.32 8.37 11.59
N ARG A 197 -18.33 9.25 11.70
CA ARG A 197 -17.55 9.78 10.56
C ARG A 197 -16.38 8.86 10.19
N MET A 198 -16.13 7.84 11.01
CA MET A 198 -15.06 6.87 10.80
C MET A 198 -15.61 5.61 10.15
N THR A 199 -14.88 5.07 9.18
CA THR A 199 -15.17 3.71 8.68
C THR A 199 -14.29 2.73 9.41
N TYR A 200 -14.90 1.75 10.09
CA TYR A 200 -14.21 0.75 10.89
C TYR A 200 -13.78 -0.42 10.00
N MET A 201 -12.48 -0.71 10.03
CA MET A 201 -11.80 -1.81 9.33
C MET A 201 -11.39 -2.82 10.39
N LEU A 202 -12.35 -3.65 10.80
CA LEU A 202 -12.16 -4.64 11.85
C LEU A 202 -11.84 -6.00 11.23
N GLN A 203 -11.04 -6.81 11.93
CA GLN A 203 -10.76 -8.17 11.48
C GLN A 203 -12.06 -9.00 11.46
N GLU A 204 -12.17 -9.89 10.48
CA GLU A 204 -13.27 -10.87 10.40
C GLU A 204 -13.16 -11.88 11.55
N ASP A 205 -11.96 -12.42 11.77
CA ASP A 205 -11.64 -13.20 12.96
C ASP A 205 -11.29 -12.27 14.13
N ARG A 206 -12.13 -12.30 15.16
CA ARG A 206 -11.95 -11.52 16.40
C ARG A 206 -11.51 -12.40 17.58
N SER A 207 -10.82 -13.49 17.30
CA SER A 207 -10.26 -14.35 18.33
C SER A 207 -9.14 -13.62 19.09
N PRO A 208 -9.05 -13.76 20.43
CA PRO A 208 -7.98 -13.16 21.20
C PRO A 208 -6.59 -13.50 20.67
N LEU A 209 -5.72 -12.50 20.56
CA LEU A 209 -4.35 -12.66 20.07
C LEU A 209 -3.39 -12.88 21.25
N ASP A 210 -3.16 -14.12 21.66
CA ASP A 210 -2.42 -14.52 22.87
C ASP A 210 -1.07 -15.21 22.64
N ASP A 211 -0.68 -15.43 21.39
CA ASP A 211 0.52 -16.17 20.97
C ASP A 211 1.89 -15.57 21.40
N ARG A 212 1.91 -14.42 22.08
CA ARG A 212 3.14 -13.69 22.52
C ARG A 212 4.22 -13.61 21.44
N LYS A 213 3.80 -13.35 20.20
CA LYS A 213 4.63 -13.14 19.01
C LYS A 213 4.06 -11.98 18.21
N TRP A 214 4.84 -11.46 17.27
CA TRP A 214 4.34 -10.47 16.32
C TRP A 214 3.32 -11.12 15.38
N VAL A 215 2.09 -10.61 15.41
CA VAL A 215 0.97 -11.05 14.56
C VAL A 215 0.56 -9.91 13.65
N GLU A 216 0.38 -10.17 12.36
CA GLU A 216 -0.17 -9.18 11.43
C GLU A 216 -1.69 -9.09 11.62
N ILE A 217 -2.18 -7.88 11.89
CA ILE A 217 -3.59 -7.53 11.73
C ILE A 217 -3.76 -6.81 10.39
N SER A 218 -4.73 -7.24 9.59
CA SER A 218 -4.93 -6.71 8.24
C SER A 218 -6.40 -6.65 7.83
N CYS A 219 -6.72 -5.68 6.97
CA CYS A 219 -8.04 -5.50 6.38
C CYS A 219 -7.91 -4.95 4.95
N GLN A 220 -8.83 -5.35 4.08
CA GLN A 220 -9.04 -4.70 2.78
C GLN A 220 -10.19 -3.69 2.88
N TYR A 221 -9.94 -2.47 2.42
CA TYR A 221 -10.88 -1.37 2.51
C TYR A 221 -11.11 -0.71 1.16
N LYS A 222 -12.36 -0.67 0.73
CA LYS A 222 -12.76 0.08 -0.47
C LYS A 222 -13.05 1.54 -0.09
N ALA A 223 -12.18 2.44 -0.54
CA ALA A 223 -12.23 3.85 -0.17
C ALA A 223 -13.42 4.59 -0.78
N GLN A 224 -14.02 5.51 -0.01
CA GLN A 224 -15.06 6.45 -0.44
C GLN A 224 -14.46 7.82 -0.84
N GLY A 225 -13.13 7.93 -0.86
CA GLY A 225 -12.38 9.06 -1.38
C GLY A 225 -12.20 10.18 -0.36
N GLY A 226 -10.97 10.64 -0.22
CA GLY A 226 -10.61 11.76 0.66
C GLY A 226 -10.32 11.34 2.10
N GLU A 227 -10.43 10.06 2.45
CA GLU A 227 -9.95 9.56 3.74
C GLU A 227 -8.45 9.77 3.82
N ARG A 228 -7.96 10.35 4.91
CA ARG A 228 -6.54 10.70 5.06
C ARG A 228 -5.98 10.43 6.45
N TYR A 229 -6.83 10.03 7.40
CA TYR A 229 -6.43 9.67 8.75
C TYR A 229 -6.73 8.20 9.00
N ILE A 230 -5.81 7.55 9.70
CA ILE A 230 -5.95 6.17 10.18
C ILE A 230 -5.82 6.19 11.71
N VAL A 231 -6.73 5.51 12.40
CA VAL A 231 -6.63 5.24 13.84
C VAL A 231 -6.54 3.74 14.06
N ILE A 232 -5.68 3.29 14.98
CA ILE A 232 -5.44 1.87 15.31
C ILE A 232 -5.73 1.65 16.80
N GLY A 233 -6.47 0.60 17.12
CA GLY A 233 -6.76 0.18 18.50
C GLY A 233 -7.98 -0.75 18.58
N ASN A 234 -8.58 -0.87 19.76
CA ASN A 234 -9.81 -1.63 19.98
C ASN A 234 -11.02 -0.72 20.04
N PHE A 235 -11.92 -0.80 19.06
CA PHE A 235 -13.11 0.07 18.96
C PHE A 235 -14.34 -0.49 19.65
N ASP A 236 -14.30 -1.74 20.10
CA ASP A 236 -15.39 -2.34 20.86
C ASP A 236 -15.34 -1.87 22.33
N ASP A 237 -16.50 -1.52 22.88
CA ASP A 237 -16.64 -1.25 24.32
C ASP A 237 -16.45 -2.54 25.13
N ASP A 238 -16.35 -2.44 26.46
CA ASP A 238 -16.17 -3.60 27.35
C ASP A 238 -17.26 -4.67 27.20
N ARG A 239 -18.47 -4.32 26.72
CA ARG A 239 -19.57 -5.29 26.55
C ARG A 239 -19.41 -6.08 25.25
N LYS A 240 -18.82 -5.46 24.22
CA LYS A 240 -18.61 -6.06 22.90
C LYS A 240 -17.24 -6.71 22.74
N THR A 241 -16.25 -6.25 23.49
CA THR A 241 -14.88 -6.77 23.41
C THR A 241 -14.85 -8.23 23.85
N LYS A 242 -14.49 -9.15 22.94
CA LYS A 242 -14.20 -10.54 23.29
C LYS A 242 -12.82 -10.61 23.95
N VAL A 243 -12.82 -11.01 25.22
CA VAL A 243 -11.62 -11.14 26.05
C VAL A 243 -11.29 -12.62 26.25
N SER A 244 -10.02 -12.99 26.23
CA SER A 244 -9.56 -14.35 26.58
C SER A 244 -9.86 -14.69 28.05
N GLY A 245 -9.68 -15.97 28.41
CA GLY A 245 -9.48 -16.36 29.81
C GLY A 245 -8.21 -15.72 30.40
N ALA A 246 -7.98 -15.96 31.70
CA ALA A 246 -6.77 -15.51 32.36
C ALA A 246 -5.53 -16.15 31.71
N ILE A 247 -4.56 -15.31 31.35
CA ILE A 247 -3.26 -15.70 30.81
C ILE A 247 -2.23 -15.50 31.92
N GLU A 248 -1.32 -16.46 32.08
CA GLU A 248 -0.21 -16.32 33.00
C GLU A 248 0.66 -15.10 32.61
N ASN A 249 1.02 -14.29 33.60
CA ASN A 249 1.83 -13.10 33.42
C ASN A 249 3.00 -13.09 34.42
N ASP A 250 4.16 -12.65 33.95
CA ASP A 250 5.39 -12.74 34.75
C ASP A 250 5.61 -11.51 35.66
N THR A 251 4.85 -10.42 35.45
CA THR A 251 5.19 -9.09 35.98
C THR A 251 4.16 -8.46 36.91
N PHE A 252 2.86 -8.75 36.78
CA PHE A 252 1.82 -8.13 37.61
C PHE A 252 0.99 -9.18 38.35
N LYS A 253 1.45 -9.55 39.56
CA LYS A 253 0.77 -10.49 40.48
C LYS A 253 -0.45 -9.90 41.20
N ASN A 254 -1.03 -8.79 40.71
CA ASN A 254 -2.26 -8.26 41.30
C ASN A 254 -3.47 -8.93 40.60
N PRO A 255 -4.18 -9.85 41.28
CA PRO A 255 -5.28 -10.62 40.68
C PRO A 255 -6.51 -9.77 40.32
N HIS A 256 -6.52 -8.49 40.67
CA HIS A 256 -7.64 -7.59 40.41
C HIS A 256 -7.50 -6.74 39.14
N VAL A 257 -6.34 -6.71 38.49
CA VAL A 257 -6.12 -5.84 37.33
C VAL A 257 -6.10 -6.67 36.06
N ASP A 258 -7.19 -6.65 35.30
CA ASP A 258 -7.29 -7.36 34.02
C ASP A 258 -7.03 -6.38 32.88
N PHE A 259 -6.04 -6.65 32.03
CA PHE A 259 -5.75 -5.80 30.88
C PHE A 259 -5.09 -6.57 29.75
N ALA A 260 -5.26 -6.03 28.55
CA ALA A 260 -4.59 -6.46 27.34
C ALA A 260 -3.87 -5.25 26.74
N TYR A 261 -2.55 -5.31 26.78
CA TYR A 261 -1.67 -4.28 26.27
C TYR A 261 -0.87 -4.85 25.09
N TYR A 262 -0.90 -4.13 23.98
CA TYR A 262 -0.27 -4.55 22.74
C TYR A 262 0.79 -3.56 22.32
N TYR A 263 1.97 -4.06 21.98
CA TYR A 263 2.92 -3.32 21.17
C TYR A 263 2.43 -3.30 19.72
N VAL A 264 2.71 -2.21 18.99
CA VAL A 264 2.35 -2.02 17.59
C VAL A 264 3.58 -1.60 16.81
N ASP A 265 3.83 -2.25 15.67
CA ASP A 265 4.96 -1.98 14.78
C ASP A 265 4.57 -2.18 13.31
N ASP A 266 5.40 -1.72 12.38
CA ASP A 266 5.30 -1.95 10.93
C ASP A 266 3.91 -1.68 10.33
N VAL A 267 3.42 -0.45 10.52
CA VAL A 267 2.11 -0.03 10.00
C VAL A 267 2.18 0.28 8.51
N CYS A 268 1.19 -0.20 7.77
CA CYS A 268 1.22 -0.14 6.33
C CYS A 268 -0.15 0.11 5.71
N VAL A 269 -0.17 1.04 4.75
CA VAL A 269 -1.32 1.29 3.89
C VAL A 269 -0.84 1.28 2.46
N THR A 270 -1.35 0.34 1.66
CA THR A 270 -1.01 0.21 0.24
C THR A 270 -2.27 0.09 -0.60
N ASN A 271 -2.21 0.61 -1.82
CA ASN A 271 -3.31 0.48 -2.76
C ASN A 271 -3.29 -0.93 -3.35
N ALA A 272 -4.23 -1.78 -2.93
CA ALA A 272 -4.36 -3.16 -3.40
C ALA A 272 -4.68 -3.24 -4.91
N SER A 273 -5.23 -2.18 -5.50
CA SER A 273 -5.45 -2.08 -6.95
C SER A 273 -4.17 -1.88 -7.76
N THR A 274 -3.09 -1.38 -7.13
CA THR A 274 -1.77 -1.21 -7.78
C THR A 274 -0.69 -2.14 -7.21
N ASN A 275 -0.93 -2.69 -6.02
CA ASN A 275 -0.06 -3.59 -5.25
C ASN A 275 -0.87 -4.79 -4.72
N PHE A 276 -1.09 -5.78 -5.59
CA PHE A 276 -1.96 -6.93 -5.31
C PHE A 276 -1.47 -7.86 -4.20
N SER A 277 -0.17 -7.87 -3.90
CA SER A 277 0.40 -8.60 -2.75
C SER A 277 0.18 -7.86 -1.43
N CYS A 278 -0.29 -6.61 -1.47
CA CYS A 278 -0.35 -5.72 -0.33
C CYS A 278 1.00 -5.64 0.40
N ASP A 279 2.07 -5.68 -0.38
CA ASP A 279 3.44 -5.68 0.11
C ASP A 279 3.84 -4.27 0.52
N CYS A 280 4.29 -4.13 1.76
CA CYS A 280 4.70 -2.84 2.32
C CYS A 280 6.12 -2.46 1.90
N GLY A 281 6.83 -3.36 1.20
CA GLY A 281 8.27 -3.32 1.02
C GLY A 281 8.98 -3.81 2.29
N SER A 282 10.27 -4.13 2.18
CA SER A 282 11.10 -4.43 3.35
C SER A 282 11.38 -3.15 4.15
N PHE A 283 10.96 -3.13 5.42
CA PHE A 283 11.26 -2.05 6.37
C PHE A 283 12.78 -1.94 6.68
N ASP A 284 13.56 -3.00 6.42
CA ASP A 284 15.01 -3.05 6.68
C ASP A 284 15.82 -2.10 5.78
N LEU A 285 15.28 -1.68 4.63
CA LEU A 285 16.00 -0.83 3.67
C LEU A 285 16.03 0.66 4.04
N ILE A 286 15.34 1.08 5.11
CA ILE A 286 15.36 2.47 5.60
C ILE A 286 16.66 2.76 6.39
N ARG A 287 17.45 1.72 6.71
CA ARG A 287 18.65 1.86 7.54
C ARG A 287 19.94 2.03 6.74
N THR A 288 20.13 3.21 6.13
CA THR A 288 21.48 3.81 6.08
C THR A 288 21.41 5.33 6.05
N ARG A 289 21.50 5.89 7.27
CA ARG A 289 22.11 7.16 7.71
C ARG A 289 21.12 8.09 8.39
N GLY A 290 21.30 8.20 9.70
CA GLY A 290 20.85 9.36 10.46
C GLY A 290 21.43 10.62 9.85
N GLU A 291 20.62 11.68 9.94
CA GLU A 291 20.95 13.07 9.59
C GLU A 291 21.30 13.32 8.12
N GLU A 292 20.27 13.45 7.28
CA GLU A 292 20.05 14.59 6.36
C GLU A 292 18.75 14.36 5.56
N ARG A 293 18.04 15.45 5.23
CA ARG A 293 16.88 15.41 4.32
C ARG A 293 17.33 14.89 2.94
N ILE A 294 17.14 13.60 2.68
CA ILE A 294 17.34 13.02 1.34
C ILE A 294 15.96 12.76 0.74
N VAL A 295 15.65 13.51 -0.31
CA VAL A 295 14.64 13.13 -1.30
C VAL A 295 15.08 11.77 -1.85
N LEU A 296 14.38 10.70 -1.48
CA LEU A 296 14.65 9.33 -1.93
C LEU A 296 14.39 9.21 -3.44
N ASP A 297 15.42 9.49 -4.23
CA ASP A 297 15.52 9.05 -5.62
C ASP A 297 15.89 7.55 -5.62
N VAL A 298 14.88 6.70 -5.40
CA VAL A 298 15.05 5.25 -5.61
C VAL A 298 15.22 5.03 -7.11
N LYS A 299 16.46 4.82 -7.56
CA LYS A 299 16.75 4.35 -8.91
C LYS A 299 16.21 2.94 -9.10
N VAL A 300 14.92 2.83 -9.40
CA VAL A 300 14.34 1.67 -10.08
C VAL A 300 15.15 1.49 -11.36
N GLN A 301 15.94 0.42 -11.47
CA GLN A 301 16.64 0.14 -12.72
C GLN A 301 15.58 -0.12 -13.79
N LYS A 302 15.34 0.88 -14.63
CA LYS A 302 14.48 0.78 -15.80
C LYS A 302 15.09 -0.27 -16.73
N LYS A 303 14.57 -1.50 -16.66
CA LYS A 303 14.96 -2.57 -17.57
C LYS A 303 14.43 -2.22 -18.96
N GLU A 304 15.32 -1.69 -19.79
CA GLU A 304 14.98 -1.33 -21.17
C GLU A 304 15.05 -2.57 -22.07
N TYR A 305 14.05 -2.67 -22.97
CA TYR A 305 14.04 -3.68 -24.01
C TYR A 305 14.11 -2.98 -25.38
N TYR A 306 14.70 -3.64 -26.37
CA TYR A 306 14.74 -3.15 -27.75
C TYR A 306 13.56 -3.67 -28.57
N LEU A 307 13.18 -2.96 -29.64
CA LEU A 307 12.10 -3.35 -30.53
C LEU A 307 12.40 -4.74 -31.14
N GLY A 308 11.42 -5.64 -31.11
CA GLY A 308 11.57 -7.03 -31.59
C GLY A 308 12.22 -7.99 -30.59
N GLN A 309 12.74 -7.51 -29.46
CA GLN A 309 13.36 -8.36 -28.44
C GLN A 309 12.36 -9.39 -27.92
N VAL A 310 12.76 -10.67 -27.91
CA VAL A 310 12.00 -11.79 -27.33
C VAL A 310 12.56 -12.12 -25.96
N VAL A 311 11.69 -12.22 -24.96
CA VAL A 311 12.06 -12.47 -23.57
C VAL A 311 11.26 -13.65 -23.06
N ILE A 312 11.97 -14.71 -22.64
CA ILE A 312 11.36 -15.89 -22.02
C ILE A 312 11.04 -15.54 -20.57
N MET A 313 9.79 -15.75 -20.15
CA MET A 313 9.34 -15.51 -18.79
C MET A 313 9.75 -16.69 -17.92
N LYS A 314 10.82 -16.52 -17.14
CA LYS A 314 11.30 -17.53 -16.19
C LYS A 314 10.33 -17.69 -15.02
N ASN A 315 10.24 -18.90 -14.46
CA ASN A 315 9.38 -19.25 -13.33
C ASN A 315 7.87 -19.02 -13.57
N LEU A 316 7.45 -19.01 -14.84
CA LEU A 316 6.04 -18.90 -15.23
C LEU A 316 5.54 -20.29 -15.62
N ASP A 317 5.24 -21.08 -14.60
CA ASP A 317 4.79 -22.46 -14.73
C ASP A 317 3.26 -22.58 -14.63
N PHE A 318 2.71 -23.57 -15.33
CA PHE A 318 1.28 -23.90 -15.31
C PHE A 318 1.08 -25.31 -14.76
N GLU A 319 -0.09 -25.55 -14.16
CA GLU A 319 -0.50 -26.91 -13.87
C GLU A 319 -0.45 -27.77 -15.16
N ARG A 320 -0.02 -29.02 -15.00
CA ARG A 320 0.19 -29.95 -16.12
C ARG A 320 -1.10 -30.10 -16.92
N GLY A 321 -1.02 -29.81 -18.23
CA GLY A 321 -2.17 -29.89 -19.15
C GLY A 321 -3.24 -28.80 -18.97
N LYS A 322 -3.03 -27.83 -18.08
CA LYS A 322 -4.00 -26.75 -17.81
C LYS A 322 -3.42 -25.37 -18.14
N SER A 323 -4.32 -24.38 -18.15
CA SER A 323 -4.02 -22.95 -18.27
C SER A 323 -4.03 -22.22 -16.92
N LEU A 324 -4.11 -22.96 -15.81
CA LEU A 324 -4.03 -22.41 -14.46
C LEU A 324 -2.56 -22.19 -14.08
N MET A 325 -2.20 -20.95 -13.73
CA MET A 325 -0.85 -20.55 -13.35
C MET A 325 -0.52 -21.02 -11.94
N LEU A 326 0.70 -21.52 -11.71
CA LEU A 326 1.18 -21.86 -10.37
C LEU A 326 1.49 -20.60 -9.56
N SER A 327 1.46 -20.70 -8.23
CA SER A 327 1.67 -19.55 -7.31
C SER A 327 2.98 -18.80 -7.55
N GLY A 328 4.04 -19.47 -8.01
CA GLY A 328 5.34 -18.85 -8.36
C GLY A 328 5.32 -18.00 -9.64
N ALA A 329 4.37 -18.23 -10.56
CA ALA A 329 4.25 -17.52 -11.83
C ALA A 329 3.90 -16.03 -11.66
N GLN A 330 3.32 -15.68 -10.52
CA GLN A 330 2.84 -14.34 -10.22
C GLN A 330 3.98 -13.31 -10.23
N ALA A 331 5.15 -13.65 -9.68
CA ALA A 331 6.29 -12.75 -9.60
C ALA A 331 6.82 -12.35 -10.99
N ALA A 332 6.90 -13.32 -11.91
CA ALA A 332 7.38 -13.10 -13.27
C ALA A 332 6.44 -12.21 -14.09
N ILE A 333 5.13 -12.38 -13.91
CA ILE A 333 4.13 -11.56 -14.60
C ILE A 333 4.06 -10.16 -13.99
N ASN A 334 4.26 -10.03 -12.67
CA ASN A 334 4.33 -8.73 -12.01
C ASN A 334 5.56 -7.90 -12.47
N ASP A 335 6.72 -8.53 -12.72
CA ASP A 335 7.88 -7.86 -13.32
C ASP A 335 7.55 -7.29 -14.72
N LEU A 336 6.77 -8.04 -15.51
CA LEU A 336 6.29 -7.58 -16.81
C LEU A 336 5.27 -6.43 -16.69
N VAL A 337 4.35 -6.49 -15.72
CA VAL A 337 3.43 -5.37 -15.42
C VAL A 337 4.22 -4.11 -15.07
N GLY A 338 5.22 -4.21 -14.19
CA GLY A 338 6.11 -3.12 -13.83
C GLY A 338 6.84 -2.55 -15.05
N THR A 339 7.41 -3.42 -15.88
CA THR A 339 8.06 -3.05 -17.14
C THR A 339 7.12 -2.26 -18.07
N LEU A 340 5.89 -2.74 -18.28
CA LEU A 340 4.92 -2.10 -19.18
C LEU A 340 4.35 -0.80 -18.59
N ARG A 341 4.28 -0.65 -17.27
CA ARG A 341 3.91 0.61 -16.63
C ARG A 341 5.01 1.66 -16.77
N LEU A 342 6.27 1.27 -16.55
CA LEU A 342 7.44 2.14 -16.71
C LEU A 342 7.72 2.53 -18.17
N ASN A 343 7.19 1.76 -19.12
CA ASN A 343 7.34 2.00 -20.55
C ASN A 343 5.96 2.05 -21.24
N PRO A 344 5.19 3.14 -21.11
CA PRO A 344 3.82 3.24 -21.61
C PRO A 344 3.69 3.09 -23.13
N ASN A 345 4.77 3.36 -23.87
CA ASN A 345 4.81 3.19 -25.33
C ASN A 345 5.03 1.74 -25.77
N TYR A 346 5.46 0.85 -24.86
CA TYR A 346 5.69 -0.54 -25.22
C TYR A 346 4.38 -1.22 -25.55
N HIS A 347 4.35 -1.86 -26.71
CA HIS A 347 3.34 -2.84 -27.09
C HIS A 347 4.04 -4.19 -27.16
N ILE A 348 3.33 -5.24 -26.73
CA ILE A 348 3.90 -6.58 -26.69
C ILE A 348 3.00 -7.64 -27.31
N GLU A 349 3.63 -8.70 -27.83
CA GLU A 349 2.99 -9.97 -28.16
C GLU A 349 3.40 -11.03 -27.16
N ILE A 350 2.42 -11.61 -26.47
CA ILE A 350 2.59 -12.72 -25.53
C ILE A 350 2.45 -14.03 -26.30
N SER A 351 3.44 -14.89 -26.21
CA SER A 351 3.53 -16.12 -26.99
C SER A 351 3.60 -17.33 -26.09
N GLY A 352 2.70 -18.30 -26.29
CA GLY A 352 2.73 -19.58 -25.59
C GLY A 352 3.26 -20.71 -26.46
N HIS A 353 4.02 -21.62 -25.84
CA HIS A 353 4.62 -22.79 -26.48
C HIS A 353 4.42 -24.05 -25.62
N THR A 354 4.37 -25.22 -26.25
CA THR A 354 4.33 -26.53 -25.59
C THR A 354 5.54 -27.39 -26.00
N ASP A 355 5.76 -28.50 -25.31
CA ASP A 355 6.58 -29.59 -25.82
C ASP A 355 5.85 -30.35 -26.96
N ASP A 356 6.46 -31.42 -27.47
CA ASP A 356 5.93 -32.26 -28.54
C ASP A 356 5.05 -33.42 -28.05
N LYS A 357 4.70 -33.47 -26.76
CA LYS A 357 3.87 -34.56 -26.23
C LYS A 357 2.40 -34.27 -26.47
N GLY A 358 1.71 -35.27 -27.02
CA GLY A 358 0.28 -35.22 -27.25
C GLY A 358 -0.10 -34.72 -28.62
N ASP A 359 -1.39 -34.39 -28.78
CA ASP A 359 -1.96 -34.01 -30.07
C ASP A 359 -1.58 -32.56 -30.45
N PRO A 360 -1.07 -32.31 -31.67
CA PRO A 360 -0.65 -30.98 -32.10
C PRO A 360 -1.77 -29.92 -32.04
N GLN A 361 -3.02 -30.29 -32.36
CA GLN A 361 -4.16 -29.36 -32.29
C GLN A 361 -4.51 -29.02 -30.84
N LYS A 362 -4.47 -30.00 -29.93
CA LYS A 362 -4.65 -29.76 -28.49
C LYS A 362 -3.54 -28.87 -27.92
N ASN A 363 -2.29 -29.08 -28.34
CA ASN A 363 -1.16 -28.25 -27.94
C ASN A 363 -1.25 -26.81 -28.45
N GLN A 364 -1.76 -26.64 -29.66
CA GLN A 364 -2.08 -25.33 -30.23
C GLN A 364 -3.14 -24.59 -29.40
N ILE A 365 -4.20 -25.26 -28.99
CA ILE A 365 -5.25 -24.68 -28.12
C ILE A 365 -4.70 -24.37 -26.73
N LEU A 366 -3.94 -25.29 -26.12
CA LEU A 366 -3.39 -25.13 -24.78
C LEU A 366 -2.42 -23.94 -24.70
N SER A 367 -1.48 -23.84 -25.63
CA SER A 367 -0.54 -22.72 -25.70
C SER A 367 -1.26 -21.38 -25.87
N LYS A 368 -2.33 -21.32 -26.68
CA LYS A 368 -3.15 -20.12 -26.83
C LYS A 368 -3.81 -19.73 -25.51
N LYS A 369 -4.44 -20.69 -24.81
CA LYS A 369 -5.09 -20.45 -23.50
C LYS A 369 -4.09 -19.97 -22.43
N ARG A 370 -2.87 -20.52 -22.41
CA ARG A 370 -1.80 -20.07 -21.49
C ARG A 370 -1.36 -18.64 -21.78
N ALA A 371 -1.17 -18.28 -23.06
CA ALA A 371 -0.85 -16.91 -23.45
C ALA A 371 -2.01 -15.93 -23.15
N GLU A 372 -3.25 -16.38 -23.36
CA GLU A 372 -4.48 -15.65 -23.03
C GLU A 372 -4.61 -15.40 -21.51
N ALA A 373 -4.24 -16.37 -20.67
CA ALA A 373 -4.25 -16.19 -19.22
C ALA A 373 -3.31 -15.06 -18.77
N VAL A 374 -2.10 -15.01 -19.33
CA VAL A 374 -1.14 -13.92 -19.07
C VAL A 374 -1.67 -12.59 -19.63
N TYR A 375 -2.25 -12.59 -20.84
CA TYR A 375 -2.87 -11.41 -21.42
C TYR A 375 -4.00 -10.85 -20.54
N ASN A 376 -4.91 -11.70 -20.08
CA ASN A 376 -6.02 -11.33 -19.21
C ASN A 376 -5.51 -10.80 -17.86
N TYR A 377 -4.43 -11.38 -17.34
CA TYR A 377 -3.78 -10.89 -16.14
C TYR A 377 -3.20 -9.47 -16.33
N LEU A 378 -2.55 -9.20 -17.48
CA LEU A 378 -2.04 -7.86 -17.78
C LEU A 378 -3.18 -6.84 -17.98
N LEU A 379 -4.29 -7.25 -18.59
CA LEU A 379 -5.51 -6.42 -18.68
C LEU A 379 -6.09 -6.10 -17.30
N SER A 380 -6.27 -7.12 -16.44
CA SER A 380 -6.77 -6.91 -15.07
C SER A 380 -5.80 -6.10 -14.21
N SER A 381 -4.52 -6.08 -14.58
CA SER A 381 -3.48 -5.22 -14.00
C SER A 381 -3.46 -3.79 -14.58
N GLY A 382 -4.42 -3.42 -15.45
CA GLY A 382 -4.60 -2.07 -15.97
C GLY A 382 -3.73 -1.72 -17.18
N ILE A 383 -3.06 -2.69 -17.82
CA ILE A 383 -2.39 -2.44 -19.10
C ILE A 383 -3.46 -2.37 -20.21
N LYS A 384 -3.46 -1.27 -20.96
CA LYS A 384 -4.43 -1.02 -22.02
C LYS A 384 -4.42 -2.13 -23.09
N LYS A 385 -5.61 -2.57 -23.51
CA LYS A 385 -5.79 -3.65 -24.50
C LYS A 385 -5.03 -3.40 -25.80
N GLU A 386 -5.00 -2.15 -26.27
CA GLU A 386 -4.31 -1.78 -27.50
C GLU A 386 -2.80 -2.05 -27.46
N ARG A 387 -2.22 -2.18 -26.27
CA ARG A 387 -0.79 -2.45 -26.05
C ARG A 387 -0.45 -3.94 -26.04
N LEU A 388 -1.44 -4.81 -26.07
CA LEU A 388 -1.28 -6.23 -25.82
C LEU A 388 -1.86 -7.05 -26.96
N THR A 389 -1.11 -8.05 -27.38
CA THR A 389 -1.58 -9.14 -28.24
C THR A 389 -1.12 -10.47 -27.67
N PHE A 390 -1.78 -11.56 -28.01
CA PHE A 390 -1.35 -12.90 -27.60
C PHE A 390 -1.53 -13.92 -28.71
N ARG A 391 -0.65 -14.93 -28.74
CA ARG A 391 -0.68 -16.04 -29.71
C ARG A 391 -0.23 -17.35 -29.05
N GLY A 392 -0.87 -18.45 -29.42
CA GLY A 392 -0.36 -19.79 -29.17
C GLY A 392 0.43 -20.27 -30.37
N TYR A 393 1.57 -20.91 -30.16
CA TYR A 393 2.37 -21.53 -31.22
C TYR A 393 2.45 -23.06 -31.09
N GLY A 394 1.81 -23.63 -30.06
CA GLY A 394 1.88 -25.06 -29.74
C GLY A 394 3.33 -25.54 -29.73
N GLN A 395 3.55 -26.67 -30.38
CA GLN A 395 4.86 -27.32 -30.51
C GLN A 395 5.65 -26.89 -31.76
N SER A 396 5.15 -25.94 -32.55
CA SER A 396 5.73 -25.59 -33.87
C SER A 396 7.03 -24.78 -33.81
N ARG A 397 7.40 -24.26 -32.62
CA ARG A 397 8.58 -23.40 -32.42
C ARG A 397 9.42 -23.84 -31.21
N PRO A 398 10.05 -25.03 -31.27
CA PRO A 398 10.93 -25.51 -30.22
C PRO A 398 12.21 -24.68 -30.16
N ILE A 399 12.74 -24.51 -28.95
CA ILE A 399 14.05 -23.87 -28.69
C ILE A 399 15.08 -24.85 -28.13
N ALA A 400 14.65 -26.09 -27.84
CA ALA A 400 15.49 -27.20 -27.43
C ALA A 400 14.99 -28.52 -28.02
N LEU A 401 15.85 -29.54 -28.02
CA LEU A 401 15.48 -30.88 -28.49
C LEU A 401 14.47 -31.53 -27.53
N ASN A 402 13.35 -32.04 -28.07
CA ASN A 402 12.34 -32.73 -27.26
C ASN A 402 12.74 -34.15 -26.79
N LYS A 403 13.98 -34.58 -27.07
CA LYS A 403 14.46 -35.91 -26.67
C LYS A 403 14.66 -36.03 -25.15
N THR A 404 15.01 -34.94 -24.47
CA THR A 404 15.25 -34.94 -23.02
C THR A 404 14.13 -34.28 -22.23
N VAL A 405 13.99 -34.61 -20.94
CA VAL A 405 13.02 -33.96 -20.04
C VAL A 405 13.29 -32.45 -19.95
N GLU A 406 14.55 -32.07 -19.80
CA GLU A 406 14.99 -30.68 -19.73
C GLU A 406 14.70 -29.90 -21.02
N GLY A 407 14.89 -30.53 -22.18
CA GLY A 407 14.60 -29.92 -23.47
C GLY A 407 13.10 -29.67 -23.67
N ARG A 408 12.26 -30.61 -23.22
CA ARG A 408 10.80 -30.43 -23.21
C ARG A 408 10.35 -29.32 -22.27
N GLN A 409 10.92 -29.25 -21.07
CA GLN A 409 10.65 -28.14 -20.13
C GLN A 409 11.02 -26.77 -20.71
N LYS A 410 12.12 -26.66 -21.46
CA LYS A 410 12.47 -25.40 -22.16
C LYS A 410 11.47 -25.05 -23.27
N ASN A 411 10.84 -26.04 -23.90
CA ASN A 411 9.85 -25.82 -24.95
C ASN A 411 8.48 -25.41 -24.39
N GLU A 412 8.10 -25.93 -23.21
CA GLU A 412 6.95 -25.45 -22.44
C GLU A 412 7.22 -24.09 -21.79
N ARG A 413 6.96 -23.01 -22.52
CA ARG A 413 7.27 -21.65 -22.05
C ARG A 413 6.24 -20.62 -22.47
N ILE A 414 6.20 -19.53 -21.71
CA ILE A 414 5.66 -18.24 -22.15
C ILE A 414 6.83 -17.30 -22.42
N GLN A 415 6.71 -16.52 -23.49
CA GLN A 415 7.61 -15.43 -23.80
C GLN A 415 6.80 -14.20 -24.22
N PHE A 416 7.42 -13.02 -24.16
CA PHE A 416 6.85 -11.82 -24.78
C PHE A 416 7.83 -11.21 -25.76
N ARG A 417 7.30 -10.47 -26.74
CA ARG A 417 8.08 -9.72 -27.72
C ARG A 417 7.67 -8.26 -27.73
N ILE A 418 8.62 -7.33 -27.73
CA ILE A 418 8.32 -5.91 -27.96
C ILE A 418 7.94 -5.71 -29.43
N THR A 419 6.71 -5.29 -29.70
CA THR A 419 6.19 -5.05 -31.06
C THR A 419 6.13 -3.57 -31.42
N LYS A 420 6.19 -2.69 -30.42
CA LYS A 420 6.30 -1.22 -30.54
C LYS A 420 6.93 -0.69 -29.25
N LYS A 421 7.72 0.40 -29.29
CA LYS A 421 8.34 1.07 -28.13
C LYS A 421 8.34 2.58 -28.35
#